data_AF-A0A3N4YYX7-F1
#
_entry.id   AF-A0A3N4YYX7-F1
#
_cell.length_a   1.000
_cell.length_b   1.000
_cell.length_c   1.000
_cell.angle_alpha   90.00
_cell.angle_beta   90.00
_cell.angle_gamma   90.00
#
_symmetry.space_group_name_H-M   'P 1'
#
loop_
_entity.id
_entity.type
_entity.pdbx_description
1 polymer ?
#
loop_
_entity_poly.entity_id
_entity_poly.type
_entity_poly.pdbx_seq_one_letter_code
_entity_poly.pdbx_strand_id
1 'polypeptide(L)'
;MMWDGWGMGGSMGWGWLFWLLLVVGIVLLVVLVVRLLGGGVDRGVDRGVDRAAPPLGTTAPSGRPGQPWRPGEPGPSGPSGPGGSRAREILAERYARGEIDTAEYEERLQRLQD
;
A
#
# COMPACT_ATOMS: atom_id res chain seq x y z
N MET A 1 -54.54 -17.28 -28.34
CA MET A 1 -53.10 -17.55 -28.13
C MET A 1 -52.70 -16.95 -26.78
N MET A 2 -53.39 -17.26 -25.68
CA MET A 2 -53.02 -18.25 -24.65
C MET A 2 -51.49 -18.44 -24.51
N TRP A 3 -50.82 -17.55 -23.80
CA TRP A 3 -49.35 -17.56 -23.58
C TRP A 3 -49.00 -17.45 -22.09
N ASP A 4 -49.83 -17.97 -21.19
CA ASP A 4 -49.66 -17.79 -19.75
C ASP A 4 -49.82 -19.13 -19.03
N GLY A 5 -48.71 -19.85 -18.84
CA GLY A 5 -48.79 -21.22 -18.32
C GLY A 5 -47.54 -21.82 -17.68
N TRP A 6 -46.49 -21.04 -17.40
CA TRP A 6 -45.30 -21.57 -16.73
C TRP A 6 -44.97 -20.81 -15.45
N GLY A 7 -45.54 -21.30 -14.34
CA GLY A 7 -44.77 -21.50 -13.10
C GLY A 7 -44.40 -20.27 -12.27
N MET A 8 -45.33 -19.33 -12.06
CA MET A 8 -45.28 -18.44 -10.89
C MET A 8 -45.42 -19.28 -9.61
N GLY A 9 -44.33 -19.82 -9.05
CA GLY A 9 -44.41 -20.58 -7.79
C GLY A 9 -43.18 -21.39 -7.37
N GLY A 10 -42.16 -21.56 -8.22
CA GLY A 10 -40.95 -22.29 -7.86
C GLY A 10 -39.84 -21.44 -7.20
N SER A 11 -39.95 -20.12 -7.28
CA SER A 11 -38.84 -19.18 -7.00
C SER A 11 -38.89 -18.51 -5.62
N MET A 12 -39.93 -18.73 -4.83
CA MET A 12 -40.17 -17.92 -3.61
C MET A 12 -39.20 -18.24 -2.46
N GLY A 13 -38.59 -19.44 -2.42
CA GLY A 13 -37.56 -19.81 -1.44
C GLY A 13 -36.16 -20.05 -2.04
N TRP A 14 -36.10 -20.53 -3.29
CA TRP A 14 -34.84 -20.82 -3.98
C TRP A 14 -34.09 -19.56 -4.43
N GLY A 15 -34.82 -18.49 -4.78
CA GLY A 15 -34.21 -17.24 -5.22
C GLY A 15 -33.38 -16.57 -4.13
N TRP A 16 -33.85 -16.58 -2.87
CA TRP A 16 -33.11 -16.01 -1.74
C TRP A 16 -31.85 -16.82 -1.40
N LEU A 17 -31.92 -18.15 -1.46
CA LEU A 17 -30.75 -19.00 -1.26
C LEU A 17 -29.70 -18.76 -2.34
N PHE A 18 -30.13 -18.64 -3.60
CA PHE A 18 -29.25 -18.30 -4.71
C PHE A 18 -28.60 -16.93 -4.53
N TRP A 19 -29.38 -15.94 -4.10
CA TRP A 19 -28.89 -14.59 -3.80
C TRP A 19 -27.89 -14.59 -2.63
N LEU A 20 -28.18 -15.34 -1.56
CA LEU A 20 -27.31 -15.46 -0.40
C LEU A 20 -25.98 -16.15 -0.77
N LEU A 21 -26.05 -17.22 -1.57
CA LEU A 21 -24.87 -17.95 -2.03
C LEU A 21 -24.01 -17.09 -2.97
N LEU A 22 -24.64 -16.32 -3.87
CA LEU A 22 -23.96 -15.34 -4.72
C LEU A 22 -23.23 -14.28 -3.88
N VAL A 23 -23.90 -13.71 -2.86
CA VAL A 23 -23.29 -12.72 -1.97
C VAL A 23 -22.13 -13.32 -1.18
N VAL A 24 -22.30 -14.50 -0.59
CA VAL A 24 -21.23 -15.18 0.15
C VAL A 24 -20.02 -15.43 -0.75
N GLY A 25 -20.25 -15.87 -1.99
CA GLY A 25 -19.18 -16.06 -2.99
C GLY A 25 -18.45 -14.75 -3.31
N ILE A 26 -19.19 -13.66 -3.53
CA ILE A 26 -18.61 -12.33 -3.80
C ILE A 26 -17.81 -11.82 -2.60
N VAL A 27 -18.35 -11.95 -1.38
CA VAL A 27 -17.65 -11.53 -0.15
C VAL A 27 -16.35 -12.31 0.02
N LEU A 28 -16.38 -13.63 -0.18
CA LEU A 28 -15.18 -14.46 -0.13
C LEU A 28 -14.16 -14.06 -1.20
N LEU A 29 -14.61 -13.77 -2.42
CA LEU A 29 -13.74 -13.30 -3.50
C LEU A 29 -13.06 -11.98 -3.13
N VAL A 30 -13.81 -11.01 -2.61
CA VAL A 30 -13.28 -9.72 -2.18
C VAL A 30 -12.30 -9.89 -1.03
N VAL A 31 -12.63 -10.69 -0.01
CA VAL A 31 -11.73 -10.98 1.11
C VAL A 31 -10.47 -11.68 0.63
N LEU A 32 -10.56 -12.62 -0.31
CA LEU A 32 -9.42 -13.30 -0.90
C LEU A 32 -8.50 -12.31 -1.63
N VAL A 33 -9.07 -11.41 -2.43
CA VAL A 33 -8.35 -10.34 -3.13
C VAL A 33 -7.69 -9.40 -2.13
N VAL A 34 -8.42 -8.88 -1.14
CA VAL A 34 -7.88 -7.99 -0.10
C VAL A 34 -6.82 -8.70 0.74
N ARG A 35 -6.96 -10.00 1.00
CA ARG A 35 -5.96 -10.79 1.74
C ARG A 35 -4.72 -11.06 0.90
N LEU A 36 -4.86 -11.23 -0.42
CA LEU A 36 -3.72 -11.28 -1.33
C LEU A 36 -2.99 -9.93 -1.40
N LEU A 37 -3.73 -8.81 -1.41
CA LEU A 37 -3.15 -7.47 -1.55
C LEU A 37 -2.67 -6.87 -0.22
N GLY A 38 -3.27 -7.22 0.92
CA GLY A 38 -2.96 -6.66 2.24
C GLY A 38 -2.27 -7.61 3.22
N GLY A 39 -2.24 -8.92 2.93
CA GLY A 39 -1.78 -9.96 3.85
C GLY A 39 -0.29 -10.28 3.82
N GLY A 40 0.57 -9.39 3.31
CA GLY A 40 2.02 -9.60 3.24
C GLY A 40 2.80 -9.31 4.53
N VAL A 41 2.14 -9.08 5.66
CA VAL A 41 2.79 -8.58 6.89
C VAL A 41 2.47 -9.45 8.11
N ASP A 42 2.74 -10.74 8.01
CA ASP A 42 3.14 -11.51 9.20
C ASP A 42 4.65 -11.30 9.39
N ARG A 43 5.01 -10.07 9.80
CA ARG A 43 6.34 -9.75 10.32
C ARG A 43 6.46 -10.43 11.68
N GLY A 44 7.51 -11.24 11.80
CA GLY A 44 7.85 -12.01 12.99
C GLY A 44 7.60 -11.26 14.29
N VAL A 45 6.84 -11.92 15.17
CA VAL A 45 7.38 -12.40 16.45
C VAL A 45 8.51 -11.51 16.96
N ASP A 46 8.09 -10.46 17.66
CA ASP A 46 8.66 -9.99 18.92
C ASP A 46 10.04 -9.32 18.92
N ARG A 47 9.99 -7.99 18.77
CA ARG A 47 11.03 -7.01 19.15
C ARG A 47 11.01 -6.66 20.66
N GLY A 48 10.71 -7.60 21.54
CA GLY A 48 10.28 -7.28 22.90
C GLY A 48 11.34 -7.30 24.01
N VAL A 49 12.43 -8.06 23.86
CA VAL A 49 13.20 -8.49 25.05
C VAL A 49 14.47 -7.65 25.34
N ASP A 50 14.94 -6.80 24.42
CA ASP A 50 16.31 -6.25 24.52
C ASP A 50 16.42 -4.77 24.95
N ARG A 51 15.32 -4.09 25.33
CA ARG A 51 15.33 -2.64 25.66
C ARG A 51 15.25 -2.30 27.15
N ALA A 52 15.47 -3.25 28.05
CA ALA A 52 15.54 -2.97 29.47
C ALA A 52 17.01 -2.93 29.97
N ALA A 53 17.69 -1.78 29.81
CA ALA A 53 18.61 -1.17 30.78
C ALA A 53 19.53 -0.09 30.16
N PRO A 54 19.47 1.19 30.58
CA PRO A 54 20.51 2.18 30.29
C PRO A 54 21.62 2.16 31.37
N PRO A 55 22.92 2.11 31.01
CA PRO A 55 23.99 2.44 31.94
C PRO A 55 24.18 3.96 32.03
N LEU A 56 23.83 4.54 33.17
CA LEU A 56 24.27 5.88 33.57
C LEU A 56 25.79 5.86 33.78
N GLY A 57 26.53 6.52 32.90
CA GLY A 57 27.96 6.81 33.02
C GLY A 57 28.29 7.98 32.11
N THR A 58 28.43 9.18 32.66
CA THR A 58 29.71 9.84 32.97
C THR A 58 30.63 10.06 31.76
N THR A 59 31.20 11.27 31.74
CA THR A 59 32.23 11.79 30.83
C THR A 59 31.73 12.40 29.50
N ALA A 60 31.55 13.73 29.55
CA ALA A 60 31.91 14.60 28.43
C ALA A 60 33.39 14.42 28.07
N PRO A 61 33.79 14.63 26.80
CA PRO A 61 34.72 15.74 26.58
C PRO A 61 34.56 16.50 25.23
N SER A 62 34.87 17.80 25.32
CA SER A 62 35.56 18.65 24.34
C SER A 62 35.12 18.72 22.86
N GLY A 63 34.56 19.87 22.50
CA GLY A 63 35.11 20.81 21.50
C GLY A 63 35.49 20.31 20.09
N ARG A 64 34.79 20.84 19.08
CA ARG A 64 35.36 21.02 17.74
C ARG A 64 34.92 22.36 17.13
N PRO A 65 35.75 23.41 17.21
CA PRO A 65 35.55 24.62 16.41
C PRO A 65 36.09 24.37 14.99
N GLY A 66 35.35 24.81 13.97
CA GLY A 66 35.88 24.99 12.62
C GLY A 66 35.38 24.03 11.52
N GLN A 67 34.08 24.02 11.23
CA GLN A 67 33.64 23.58 9.89
C GLN A 67 33.32 24.81 9.02
N PRO A 68 34.26 25.28 8.17
CA PRO A 68 33.92 26.17 7.08
C PRO A 68 33.12 25.40 6.02
N TRP A 69 32.02 26.00 5.58
CA TRP A 69 31.23 25.55 4.44
C TRP A 69 32.15 25.27 3.23
N ARG A 70 32.07 24.08 2.66
CA ARG A 70 32.69 23.73 1.37
C ARG A 70 31.67 23.88 0.25
N PRO A 71 31.78 24.91 -0.62
CA PRO A 71 31.05 24.96 -1.87
C PRO A 71 31.82 24.15 -2.94
N GLY A 72 31.12 23.23 -3.61
CA GLY A 72 31.54 22.70 -4.92
C GLY A 72 32.17 21.32 -4.92
N GLU A 73 31.34 20.29 -5.06
CA GLU A 73 31.68 19.10 -5.85
C GLU A 73 30.51 18.82 -6.80
N PRO A 74 30.63 19.13 -8.10
CA PRO A 74 29.76 18.61 -9.15
C PRO A 74 30.31 17.27 -9.68
N GLY A 75 29.53 16.20 -9.56
CA GLY A 75 29.61 14.98 -10.37
C GLY A 75 30.00 13.70 -9.60
N PRO A 76 29.49 12.51 -9.97
CA PRO A 76 28.84 12.15 -11.24
C PRO A 76 27.32 12.06 -11.15
N SER A 77 26.66 12.49 -12.22
CA SER A 77 25.24 12.24 -12.51
C SER A 77 24.92 10.75 -12.41
N GLY A 78 24.27 10.34 -11.31
CA GLY A 78 23.27 9.28 -11.37
C GLY A 78 21.98 9.85 -11.96
N PRO A 79 21.23 9.13 -12.81
CA PRO A 79 19.98 9.60 -13.40
C PRO A 79 18.84 9.63 -12.38
N SER A 80 18.90 10.51 -11.38
CA SER A 80 17.80 10.70 -10.43
C SER A 80 17.76 12.15 -9.97
N GLY A 81 17.33 13.01 -10.89
CA GLY A 81 17.10 14.42 -10.60
C GLY A 81 15.87 14.64 -9.71
N PRO A 82 15.73 15.85 -9.10
CA PRO A 82 14.58 16.28 -8.29
C PRO A 82 13.20 16.16 -8.97
N GLY A 83 13.16 15.92 -10.28
CA GLY A 83 11.94 15.64 -11.03
C GLY A 83 11.30 14.30 -10.67
N GLY A 84 12.10 13.29 -10.30
CA GLY A 84 11.59 11.97 -9.90
C GLY A 84 10.82 12.02 -8.58
N SER A 85 11.32 12.75 -7.59
CA SER A 85 10.65 12.95 -6.30
C SER A 85 9.36 13.76 -6.44
N ARG A 86 9.35 14.82 -7.25
CA ARG A 86 8.14 15.64 -7.47
C ARG A 86 7.08 14.90 -8.28
N ALA A 87 7.47 14.12 -9.28
CA ALA A 87 6.54 13.28 -10.04
C ALA A 87 5.93 12.18 -9.16
N ARG A 88 6.71 11.57 -8.27
CA ARG A 88 6.21 10.62 -7.25
C ARG A 88 5.21 11.26 -6.30
N GLU A 89 5.47 12.49 -5.86
CA GLU A 89 4.59 13.24 -4.97
C GLU A 89 3.23 13.52 -5.63
N ILE A 90 3.22 13.92 -6.91
CA ILE A 90 1.98 14.12 -7.68
C ILE A 90 1.21 12.80 -7.87
N LEU A 91 1.90 11.67 -8.05
CA LEU A 91 1.26 10.36 -8.13
C LEU A 91 0.67 9.93 -6.77
N ALA A 92 1.38 10.19 -5.67
CA ALA A 92 0.91 9.87 -4.32
C ALA A 92 -0.31 10.69 -3.92
N GLU A 93 -0.36 11.98 -4.27
CA GLU A 93 -1.54 12.83 -4.03
C GLU A 93 -2.77 12.31 -4.79
N ARG A 94 -2.59 11.90 -6.07
CA ARG A 94 -3.68 11.35 -6.88
C ARG A 94 -4.15 9.99 -6.41
N TYR A 95 -3.23 9.16 -5.91
CA TYR A 95 -3.56 7.88 -5.29
C TYR A 95 -4.39 8.09 -4.02
N ALA A 96 -3.97 9.04 -3.16
CA ALA A 96 -4.69 9.39 -1.93
C ALA A 96 -6.09 9.98 -2.20
N ARG A 97 -6.27 10.66 -3.34
CA ARG A 97 -7.57 11.21 -3.78
C ARG A 97 -8.46 10.18 -4.47
N GLY A 98 -7.92 9.01 -4.84
CA GLY A 98 -8.63 7.94 -5.56
C GLY A 98 -8.80 8.21 -7.06
N GLU A 99 -8.05 9.16 -7.62
CA GLU A 99 -8.07 9.49 -9.06
C GLU A 99 -7.20 8.54 -9.91
N ILE A 100 -6.37 7.73 -9.25
CA ILE A 100 -5.51 6.71 -9.85
C ILE A 100 -5.53 5.46 -8.97
N ASP A 101 -5.60 4.28 -9.57
CA ASP A 101 -5.59 3.03 -8.81
C ASP A 101 -4.15 2.63 -8.40
N THR A 102 -4.04 1.60 -7.55
CA THR A 102 -2.74 1.10 -7.07
C THR A 102 -1.85 0.57 -8.20
N ALA A 103 -2.41 -0.12 -9.19
CA ALA A 103 -1.66 -0.70 -10.30
C ALA A 103 -1.08 0.39 -11.22
N GLU A 104 -1.84 1.44 -11.52
CA GLU A 104 -1.35 2.58 -12.27
C GLU A 104 -0.30 3.39 -11.48
N TYR A 105 -0.41 3.49 -10.15
CA TYR A 105 0.61 4.13 -9.31
C TYR A 105 1.96 3.42 -9.42
N GLU A 106 1.96 2.09 -9.32
CA GLU A 106 3.17 1.26 -9.40
C GLU A 106 3.83 1.32 -10.78
N GLU A 107 3.04 1.22 -11.85
CA GLU A 107 3.56 1.30 -13.23
C GLU A 107 4.26 2.65 -13.49
N ARG A 108 3.65 3.75 -13.05
CA ARG A 108 4.22 5.09 -13.24
C ARG A 108 5.43 5.34 -12.34
N LEU A 109 5.46 4.73 -11.15
CA LEU A 109 6.61 4.76 -10.26
C LEU A 109 7.82 4.02 -10.87
N GLN A 110 7.57 2.93 -11.61
CA GLN A 110 8.60 2.14 -12.28
C GLN A 110 9.19 2.87 -13.49
N ARG A 111 8.35 3.53 -14.30
CA ARG A 111 8.83 4.41 -15.40
C ARG A 111 9.65 5.62 -14.93
N LEU A 112 9.52 6.01 -13.66
CA LEU A 112 10.29 7.10 -13.05
C LEU A 112 11.61 6.63 -12.42
N GLN A 113 11.86 5.31 -12.42
CA GLN A 113 13.05 4.69 -11.83
C GLN A 113 13.98 4.07 -12.89
N ASP A 114 13.44 3.71 -14.06
CA ASP A 114 14.16 3.32 -15.28
C ASP A 114 14.63 4.55 -16.08
#